data_AF-A0A6A1QII5-F1
#
_entry.id   AF-A0A6A1QII5-F1
#
_cell.length_a   1.000
_cell.length_b   1.000
_cell.length_c   1.000
_cell.angle_alpha   90.00
_cell.angle_beta   90.00
_cell.angle_gamma   90.00
#
_symmetry.space_group_name_H-M   'P 1'
#
loop_
_entity.id
_entity.type
_entity.pdbx_description
1 polymer ?
#
loop_
_entity_poly.entity_id
_entity_poly.type
_entity_poly.pdbx_seq_one_letter_code
_entity_poly.pdbx_strand_id
1 'polypeptide(L)'
;MKLEVANKKNPDTYWVATVITTCGQLLLLRYCGYGEDRRADFWCDVVIADLHPVGWCTQNNKTLMPPDGEHGLAQLLGITHNACRENLVEIQ
;
A
#
# COMPACT_ATOMS: atom_id res chain seq x y z
N MET A 1 0.40 3.90 11.41
CA MET A 1 -0.90 4.09 10.73
C MET A 1 -0.80 3.50 9.33
N LYS A 2 -1.89 2.94 8.78
CA LYS A 2 -1.94 2.35 7.44
C LYS A 2 -2.96 3.07 6.57
N LEU A 3 -2.70 3.12 5.28
CA LEU A 3 -3.50 3.81 4.26
C LEU A 3 -3.57 2.95 2.99
N GLU A 4 -4.63 3.12 2.22
CA GLU A 4 -4.75 2.60 0.85
C GLU A 4 -4.29 3.69 -0.13
N VAL A 5 -3.35 3.35 -1.00
CA VAL A 5 -2.69 4.28 -1.94
C VAL A 5 -2.96 3.82 -3.36
N ALA A 6 -3.44 4.73 -4.22
CA ALA A 6 -3.68 4.41 -5.62
C ALA A 6 -2.39 4.03 -6.37
N ASN A 7 -2.47 3.03 -7.23
CA ASN A 7 -1.36 2.63 -8.09
C ASN A 7 -1.20 3.63 -9.24
N LYS A 8 0.01 4.18 -9.41
CA LYS A 8 0.33 5.15 -10.48
C LYS A 8 0.03 4.64 -11.90
N LYS A 9 0.17 3.33 -12.13
CA LYS A 9 -0.03 2.71 -13.45
C LYS A 9 -1.47 2.27 -13.70
N ASN A 10 -2.24 2.03 -12.64
CA ASN A 10 -3.59 1.49 -12.74
C ASN A 10 -4.48 2.17 -11.70
N PRO A 11 -5.19 3.26 -12.06
CA PRO A 11 -5.91 4.09 -11.10
C PRO A 11 -7.12 3.40 -10.45
N ASP A 12 -7.54 2.24 -10.95
CA ASP A 12 -8.61 1.44 -10.32
C ASP A 12 -8.10 0.45 -9.27
N THR A 13 -6.79 0.41 -9.06
CA THR A 13 -6.17 -0.47 -8.06
C THR A 13 -5.41 0.32 -7.02
N TYR A 14 -5.46 -0.18 -5.79
CA TYR A 14 -4.85 0.44 -4.63
C TYR A 14 -4.02 -0.58 -3.87
N TRP A 15 -3.03 -0.11 -3.11
CA TRP A 15 -2.27 -0.98 -2.22
C TRP A 15 -2.08 -0.37 -0.85
N VAL A 16 -1.97 -1.23 0.17
CA VAL A 16 -1.78 -0.76 1.54
C VAL A 16 -0.35 -0.30 1.74
N ALA A 17 -0.20 0.89 2.29
CA ALA A 17 1.06 1.43 2.74
C ALA A 17 0.99 1.81 4.22
N THR A 18 2.12 1.69 4.90
CA THR A 18 2.31 2.14 6.28
C THR A 18 2.95 3.53 6.27
N VAL A 19 2.40 4.45 7.06
CA VAL A 19 2.99 5.76 7.31
C VAL A 19 4.20 5.59 8.23
N ILE A 20 5.39 5.86 7.70
CA ILE A 20 6.66 5.80 8.43
C ILE A 20 6.91 7.11 9.18
N THR A 21 6.75 8.24 8.50
CA THR A 21 6.84 9.58 9.11
C THR A 21 6.06 10.61 8.31
N THR A 22 5.89 11.80 8.86
CA THR A 22 5.15 12.91 8.28
C THR A 22 6.01 14.16 8.28
N CYS A 23 5.99 14.92 7.18
CA CYS A 23 6.69 16.19 7.05
C CYS A 23 5.77 17.19 6.35
N GLY A 24 5.03 17.98 7.13
CA GLY A 24 4.01 18.90 6.60
C GLY A 24 2.94 18.14 5.81
N GLN A 25 2.83 18.44 4.51
CA GLN A 25 1.90 17.78 3.58
C GLN A 25 2.45 16.48 2.97
N LEU A 26 3.70 16.13 3.25
CA LEU A 26 4.34 14.94 2.71
C LEU A 26 4.29 13.80 3.73
N LEU A 27 3.89 12.62 3.28
CA LEU A 27 3.98 11.38 4.04
C LEU A 27 5.12 10.53 3.47
N LEU A 28 5.97 10.02 4.35
CA LEU A 28 6.87 8.93 4.00
C LEU A 28 6.12 7.62 4.18
N LEU A 29 5.90 6.91 3.08
CA LEU A 29 5.10 5.70 3.03
C LEU A 29 5.98 4.50 2.65
N ARG A 30 5.61 3.33 3.16
CA ARG A 30 6.15 2.03 2.74
C ARG A 30 5.03 1.08 2.41
N TYR A 31 5.05 0.48 1.22
CA TYR A 31 4.07 -0.54 0.87
C TYR A 31 4.15 -1.77 1.78
N CYS A 32 3.01 -2.34 2.12
CA CYS A 32 2.95 -3.62 2.82
C CYS A 32 3.62 -4.72 1.97
N GLY A 33 4.44 -5.54 2.63
CA GLY A 33 5.27 -6.58 1.98
C GLY A 33 6.78 -6.30 2.06
N TYR A 34 7.18 -5.05 2.28
CA TYR A 34 8.60 -4.65 2.34
C TYR A 34 9.27 -4.77 3.71
N GLY A 35 8.52 -5.15 4.75
CA GLY A 35 9.04 -5.30 6.11
C GLY A 35 9.78 -4.04 6.58
N GLU A 36 11.04 -4.20 6.98
CA GLU A 36 11.91 -3.13 7.47
C GLU A 36 12.81 -2.48 6.40
N ASP A 37 12.65 -2.83 5.12
CA ASP A 37 13.51 -2.31 4.06
C ASP A 37 13.24 -0.83 3.74
N ARG A 38 14.10 0.05 4.26
CA ARG A 38 14.02 1.50 4.07
C ARG A 38 14.25 1.95 2.63
N ARG A 39 14.80 1.09 1.77
CA ARG A 39 15.00 1.41 0.34
C ARG A 39 13.67 1.49 -0.42
N ALA A 40 12.62 0.87 0.12
CA ALA A 40 11.28 0.88 -0.45
C ALA A 40 10.42 2.07 0.04
N ASP A 41 10.97 2.94 0.89
CA ASP A 41 10.26 4.13 1.37
C ASP A 41 10.14 5.16 0.26
N PHE A 42 8.96 5.76 0.15
CA PHE A 42 8.71 6.81 -0.83
C PHE A 42 7.90 7.96 -0.22
N TRP A 43 8.21 9.17 -0.67
CA TRP A 43 7.44 10.35 -0.31
C TRP A 43 6.18 10.47 -1.16
N CYS A 44 5.09 10.84 -0.51
CA CYS A 44 3.78 11.00 -1.11
C CYS A 44 3.14 12.29 -0.61
N ASP A 45 2.62 13.10 -1.52
CA ASP A 45 1.95 14.36 -1.19
C ASP A 45 0.46 14.10 -0.95
N VAL A 46 -0.05 14.46 0.24
CA VAL A 46 -1.46 14.16 0.62
C VAL A 46 -2.49 14.96 -0.17
N VAL A 47 -2.09 16.05 -0.84
CA VAL A 47 -3.00 16.90 -1.60
C VAL A 47 -3.16 16.37 -3.04
N ILE A 48 -2.08 15.83 -3.60
CA ILE A 48 -2.05 15.36 -4.99
C ILE A 48 -2.33 13.86 -5.07
N ALA A 49 -1.89 13.09 -4.08
CA ALA A 49 -2.05 11.64 -4.08
C ALA A 49 -3.44 11.22 -3.63
N ASP A 50 -3.96 10.21 -4.30
CA ASP A 50 -5.22 9.58 -3.93
C ASP A 50 -4.96 8.58 -2.79
N LEU A 51 -5.20 9.06 -1.56
CA LEU A 51 -4.95 8.36 -0.31
C LEU A 51 -6.27 8.17 0.44
N HIS A 52 -6.50 6.94 0.89
CA HIS A 52 -7.72 6.60 1.60
C HIS A 52 -7.42 5.82 2.89
N PRO A 53 -8.32 5.91 3.89
CA PRO A 53 -8.24 5.02 5.04
C PRO A 53 -8.41 3.56 4.62
N VAL A 54 -7.84 2.65 5.40
CA VAL A 54 -8.05 1.21 5.18
C VAL A 54 -9.55 0.88 5.24
N GLY A 55 -10.02 0.08 4.28
CA GLY A 55 -11.43 -0.28 4.12
C GLY A 55 -12.16 0.50 3.01
N TRP A 56 -11.56 1.55 2.45
CA TRP A 56 -12.18 2.35 1.41
C TRP A 56 -12.39 1.55 0.11
N CYS A 57 -11.43 0.72 -0.28
CA CYS A 57 -11.54 -0.14 -1.46
C CYS A 57 -12.75 -1.08 -1.39
N THR A 58 -12.98 -1.70 -0.23
CA THR A 58 -14.13 -2.58 0.01
C THR A 58 -15.44 -1.80 -0.12
N GLN A 59 -15.50 -0.57 0.39
CA GLN A 59 -16.69 0.28 0.32
C GLN A 59 -16.98 0.81 -1.08
N ASN A 60 -15.95 1.02 -1.89
CA ASN A 60 -16.06 1.65 -3.22
C ASN A 60 -15.92 0.66 -4.38
N ASN A 61 -15.98 -0.65 -4.12
CA ASN A 61 -15.76 -1.71 -5.10
C ASN A 61 -14.46 -1.54 -5.91
N LYS A 62 -13.39 -1.07 -5.25
CA LYS A 62 -12.05 -0.96 -5.83
C LYS A 62 -11.21 -2.17 -5.48
N THR A 63 -10.17 -2.41 -6.27
CA THR A 63 -9.34 -3.60 -6.13
C THR A 63 -8.07 -3.30 -5.34
N LEU A 64 -7.86 -4.04 -4.25
CA LEU A 64 -6.59 -4.04 -3.53
C LEU A 64 -5.59 -4.96 -4.25
N MET A 65 -4.59 -4.36 -4.91
CA MET A 65 -3.56 -5.07 -5.68
C MET A 65 -2.21 -4.36 -5.57
N PRO A 66 -1.11 -5.12 -5.39
CA PRO A 66 0.23 -4.52 -5.37
C PRO A 66 0.62 -3.96 -6.75
N PRO A 67 1.40 -2.87 -6.82
CA PRO A 67 1.84 -2.27 -8.08
C PRO A 67 2.60 -3.23 -9.02
N ASP A 68 2.40 -3.11 -10.34
CA ASP A 68 3.14 -3.91 -11.33
C ASP A 68 4.65 -3.63 -11.31
N GLY A 69 5.38 -4.61 -10.77
CA GLY A 69 6.81 -4.58 -10.40
C GLY A 69 7.06 -5.27 -9.05
N GLU A 70 6.06 -5.27 -8.19
CA GLU A 70 6.04 -5.84 -6.83
C GLU A 70 5.72 -7.34 -6.80
N HIS A 71 5.00 -7.82 -7.83
CA HIS A 71 4.64 -9.23 -7.99
C HIS A 71 5.86 -10.15 -8.00
N GLY A 72 7.02 -9.69 -8.50
CA GLY A 72 8.25 -10.48 -8.51
C GLY A 72 8.84 -10.69 -7.11
N LEU A 73 8.82 -9.67 -6.25
CA LEU A 73 9.43 -9.74 -4.90
C LEU A 73 8.50 -10.39 -3.87
N ALA A 74 7.19 -10.13 -3.97
CA ALA A 74 6.19 -10.80 -3.13
C ALA A 74 6.20 -12.33 -3.35
N GLN A 75 6.42 -12.79 -4.58
CA GLN A 75 6.51 -14.21 -4.92
C GLN A 75 7.86 -14.84 -4.52
N LEU A 76 8.96 -14.08 -4.57
CA LEU A 76 10.29 -14.50 -4.10
C LEU A 76 10.41 -14.58 -2.57
N LEU A 77 9.68 -13.76 -1.83
CA LEU A 77 9.69 -13.74 -0.36
C LEU A 77 8.66 -14.70 0.28
N GLY A 78 7.95 -15.51 -0.51
CA GLY A 78 6.91 -16.40 0.01
C GLY A 78 5.70 -15.67 0.59
N ILE A 79 5.56 -14.37 0.31
CA ILE A 79 4.38 -13.58 0.62
C ILE A 79 3.34 -13.94 -0.44
N THR A 80 2.83 -15.16 -0.33
CA THR A 80 1.69 -15.59 -1.11
C THR A 80 0.57 -14.57 -0.91
N HIS A 81 -0.25 -14.40 -1.94
CA HIS A 81 -1.47 -13.59 -1.91
C HIS A 81 -2.30 -13.78 -0.62
N ASN A 82 -2.18 -14.94 0.05
CA ASN A 82 -2.77 -15.23 1.35
C ASN A 82 -2.06 -14.60 2.56
N ALA A 83 -0.74 -14.47 2.63
CA ALA A 83 -0.07 -13.89 3.80
C ALA A 83 -0.32 -12.38 3.96
N CYS A 84 -0.39 -11.65 2.84
CA CYS A 84 -0.89 -10.27 2.86
C CYS A 84 -2.38 -10.23 3.15
N ARG A 85 -3.19 -11.14 2.59
CA ARG A 85 -4.64 -11.21 2.87
C ARG A 85 -4.94 -11.52 4.34
N GLU A 86 -4.25 -12.45 4.98
CA GLU A 86 -4.46 -12.79 6.39
C GLU A 86 -4.02 -11.66 7.32
N ASN A 87 -2.93 -10.96 7.01
CA ASN A 87 -2.59 -9.72 7.70
C ASN A 87 -3.54 -8.56 7.35
N LEU A 88 -4.17 -8.54 6.17
CA LEU A 88 -5.13 -7.51 5.75
C LEU A 88 -6.53 -7.72 6.34
N VAL A 89 -6.92 -8.96 6.64
CA VAL A 89 -8.19 -9.31 7.32
C VAL A 89 -8.18 -8.86 8.77
N GLU A 90 -7.01 -8.73 9.42
CA GLU A 90 -6.88 -8.12 10.76
C GLU A 90 -6.84 -6.57 10.75
N ILE A 91 -6.76 -5.92 9.58
CA ILE A 91 -6.70 -4.45 9.45
C ILE A 91 -8.01 -3.87 8.88
N GLN A 92 -8.93 -4.72 8.40
CA GLN A 92 -10.30 -4.32 8.03
C GLN A 92 -11.29 -4.55 9.18
#